data_AF-A0A0F9N2X8-F1
#
_entry.id   AF-A0A0F9N2X8-F1
#
_cell.length_a   1.000
_cell.length_b   1.000
_cell.length_c   1.000
_cell.angle_alpha   90.00
_cell.angle_beta   90.00
_cell.angle_gamma   90.00
#
_symmetry.space_group_name_H-M   'P 1'
#
loop_
_entity.id
_entity.type
_entity.pdbx_description
1 polymer ?
#
loop_
_entity_poly.entity_id
_entity_poly.type
_entity_poly.pdbx_seq_one_letter_code
_entity_poly.pdbx_strand_id
1 'polypeptide(L)'
;MVSHSQYIFEVMIFATLAMLVLFQLKHLAVDFLIQDRFPYMWMNKHKVMHPGGWLHAGGHGIASFLILALFCVPSTLMPWVGSAIALCVGETLIHFAIDYVKMNINIDSGWKCNTSPYFWDLLGIDQLLHQLTYLWMIYMWSDKLYFAI
;
A
#
# COMPACT_ATOMS: atom_id res chain seq x y z
N MET A 1 -27.84 8.81 -25.79
CA MET A 1 -27.91 8.44 -24.36
C MET A 1 -26.86 7.38 -24.11
N VAL A 2 -25.97 7.58 -23.14
CA VAL A 2 -25.00 6.56 -22.69
C VAL A 2 -25.78 5.42 -22.05
N SER A 3 -25.44 4.16 -22.34
CA SER A 3 -26.11 3.03 -21.69
C SER A 3 -25.72 3.00 -20.20
N HIS A 4 -26.62 2.49 -19.35
CA HIS A 4 -26.32 2.32 -17.92
C HIS A 4 -25.05 1.49 -17.68
N SER A 5 -24.81 0.46 -18.51
CA SER A 5 -23.58 -0.34 -18.48
C SER A 5 -22.32 0.47 -18.80
N GLN A 6 -22.38 1.42 -19.74
CA GLN A 6 -21.25 2.26 -20.08
C GLN A 6 -20.95 3.28 -18.97
N TYR A 7 -21.99 3.82 -18.32
CA TYR A 7 -21.81 4.69 -17.16
C TYR A 7 -21.13 3.97 -15.99
N ILE A 8 -21.55 2.74 -15.66
CA ILE A 8 -20.91 1.93 -14.61
C ILE A 8 -19.43 1.70 -14.93
N PHE A 9 -19.12 1.34 -16.18
CA PHE A 9 -17.75 1.11 -16.61
C PHE A 9 -16.87 2.36 -16.44
N GLU A 10 -17.37 3.54 -16.81
CA GLU A 10 -16.66 4.81 -16.64
C GLU A 10 -16.40 5.13 -15.15
N VAL A 11 -17.39 4.92 -14.27
CA VAL A 11 -17.24 5.13 -12.82
C VAL A 11 -16.22 4.15 -12.22
N MET A 12 -16.25 2.88 -12.62
CA MET A 12 -15.29 1.87 -12.14
C MET A 12 -13.85 2.18 -12.54
N ILE A 13 -13.63 2.64 -13.78
CA ILE A 13 -12.31 3.08 -14.24
C ILE A 13 -11.86 4.27 -13.42
N PHE A 14 -12.72 5.28 -13.26
CA PHE A 14 -12.40 6.47 -12.49
C PHE A 14 -11.99 6.12 -11.05
N ALA A 15 -12.79 5.29 -10.37
CA ALA A 15 -12.50 4.85 -9.01
C ALA A 15 -11.16 4.10 -8.92
N THR A 16 -10.91 3.18 -9.85
CA THR A 16 -9.65 2.42 -9.93
C THR A 16 -8.44 3.33 -10.09
N LEU A 17 -8.49 4.29 -11.01
CA LEU A 17 -7.40 5.23 -11.25
C LEU A 17 -7.20 6.18 -10.06
N ALA A 18 -8.28 6.67 -9.47
CA ALA A 18 -8.24 7.53 -8.29
C ALA A 18 -7.62 6.81 -7.09
N MET A 19 -8.01 5.55 -6.85
CA MET A 19 -7.41 4.70 -5.80
C MET A 19 -5.92 4.47 -6.06
N LEU A 20 -5.52 4.15 -7.29
CA LEU A 20 -4.11 3.99 -7.64
C LEU A 20 -3.31 5.25 -7.31
N VAL A 21 -3.78 6.42 -7.75
CA VAL A 21 -3.11 7.70 -7.46
C VAL A 21 -3.00 7.95 -5.95
N LEU A 22 -4.08 7.74 -5.20
CA LEU A 22 -4.05 7.91 -3.74
C LEU A 22 -3.11 6.91 -3.07
N PHE A 23 -3.04 5.68 -3.56
CA PHE A 23 -2.08 4.68 -3.10
C PHE A 23 -0.63 5.10 -3.36
N GLN A 24 -0.33 5.70 -4.51
CA GLN A 24 1.00 6.27 -4.79
C GLN A 24 1.32 7.43 -3.84
N LEU A 25 0.37 8.35 -3.66
CA LEU A 25 0.56 9.53 -2.83
C LEU A 25 0.77 9.14 -1.37
N LYS A 26 0.00 8.19 -0.83
CA LYS A 26 0.25 7.70 0.53
C LYS A 26 1.59 7.00 0.64
N HIS A 27 2.01 6.23 -0.38
CA HIS A 27 3.26 5.49 -0.31
C HIS A 27 4.42 6.48 -0.24
N LEU A 28 4.43 7.48 -1.13
CA LEU A 28 5.37 8.59 -1.07
C LEU A 28 5.37 9.28 0.30
N ALA A 29 4.18 9.62 0.80
CA ALA A 29 4.05 10.32 2.07
C ALA A 29 4.60 9.51 3.25
N VAL A 30 4.21 8.24 3.37
CA VAL A 30 4.58 7.40 4.52
C VAL A 30 6.06 6.99 4.46
N ASP A 31 6.56 6.52 3.31
CA ASP A 31 7.94 6.04 3.16
C ASP A 31 8.99 7.14 3.21
N PHE A 32 8.71 8.27 2.55
CA PHE A 32 9.74 9.28 2.29
C PHE A 32 9.53 10.57 3.08
N LEU A 33 8.28 11.00 3.31
CA LEU A 33 8.02 12.30 3.94
C LEU A 33 7.80 12.19 5.46
N ILE A 34 7.10 11.15 5.91
CA ILE A 34 6.75 10.93 7.32
C ILE A 34 7.86 10.15 8.01
N GLN A 35 8.20 8.97 7.51
CA GLN A 35 9.15 8.08 8.18
C GLN A 35 10.50 8.76 8.46
N ASP A 36 11.02 9.57 7.53
CA ASP A 36 12.29 10.30 7.69
C ASP A 36 12.33 11.16 8.96
N ARG A 37 11.16 11.70 9.38
CA ARG A 37 11.03 12.52 10.60
C ARG A 37 11.03 11.71 11.89
N PHE A 38 10.97 10.39 11.81
CA PHE A 38 10.92 9.48 12.95
C PHE A 38 12.03 8.41 12.83
N PRO A 39 13.25 8.68 13.34
CA PRO A 39 14.36 7.72 13.34
C PRO A 39 14.01 6.33 13.89
N TYR A 40 13.10 6.30 14.87
CA TYR A 40 12.59 5.06 15.44
C TYR A 40 12.00 4.09 14.40
N MET A 41 11.34 4.61 13.36
CA MET A 41 10.73 3.81 12.30
C MET A 41 11.78 3.25 11.35
N TRP A 42 12.58 4.11 10.71
CA TRP A 42 13.49 3.68 9.63
C TRP A 42 14.75 2.97 10.11
N MET A 43 15.31 3.34 11.27
CA MET A 43 16.56 2.75 11.76
C MET A 43 16.40 1.29 12.20
N ASN A 44 15.17 0.85 12.46
CA ASN A 44 14.93 -0.46 13.07
C ASN A 44 14.27 -1.48 12.13
N LYS A 45 14.06 -1.15 10.85
CA LYS A 45 13.36 -2.02 9.88
C LYS A 45 14.08 -3.35 9.61
N HIS A 46 15.39 -3.40 9.80
CA HIS A 46 16.19 -4.62 9.66
C HIS A 46 16.03 -5.61 10.82
N LYS A 47 15.50 -5.17 11.97
CA LYS A 47 15.37 -6.01 13.17
C LYS A 47 14.09 -6.83 13.09
N VAL A 48 14.21 -8.14 13.31
CA VAL A 48 13.08 -9.08 13.34
C VAL A 48 12.01 -8.56 14.30
N MET A 49 10.79 -8.39 13.78
CA MET A 49 9.59 -8.01 14.54
C MET A 49 9.72 -6.73 15.39
N HIS A 50 10.64 -5.81 15.05
CA HIS A 50 10.82 -4.62 15.87
C HIS A 50 9.63 -3.65 15.76
N PRO A 51 9.14 -3.06 16.87
CA PRO A 51 7.95 -2.20 16.83
C PRO A 51 8.07 -0.99 15.90
N GLY A 52 9.28 -0.46 15.71
CA GLY A 52 9.54 0.60 14.72
C GLY A 52 9.17 0.24 13.28
N GLY A 53 9.47 -1.00 12.84
CA GLY A 53 9.07 -1.47 11.51
C GLY A 53 7.55 -1.68 11.43
N TRP A 54 6.94 -2.20 12.49
CA TRP A 54 5.49 -2.34 12.58
C TRP A 54 4.75 -1.01 12.61
N LEU A 55 5.29 0.00 13.27
CA LEU A 55 4.71 1.33 13.32
C LEU A 55 4.70 1.98 11.94
N HIS A 56 5.79 1.80 11.18
CA HIS A 56 5.87 2.25 9.80
C HIS A 56 4.86 1.53 8.89
N ALA A 57 4.89 0.19 8.88
CA ALA A 57 3.98 -0.62 8.07
C ALA A 57 2.51 -0.40 8.46
N GLY A 58 2.22 -0.23 9.76
CA GLY A 58 0.88 0.08 10.25
C GLY A 58 0.39 1.44 9.80
N GLY A 59 1.28 2.42 9.64
CA GLY A 59 0.95 3.71 9.01
C GLY A 59 0.41 3.54 7.58
N HIS A 60 0.98 2.62 6.80
CA HIS A 60 0.46 2.27 5.48
C HIS A 60 -0.92 1.62 5.55
N GLY A 61 -1.10 0.63 6.43
CA GLY A 61 -2.40 -0.04 6.60
C GLY A 61 -3.51 0.95 7.02
N ILE A 62 -3.23 1.88 7.93
CA ILE A 62 -4.19 2.91 8.34
C ILE A 62 -4.53 3.84 7.18
N ALA A 63 -3.52 4.33 6.45
CA ALA A 63 -3.74 5.20 5.30
C ALA A 63 -4.56 4.50 4.20
N SER A 64 -4.28 3.22 3.95
CA SER A 64 -5.04 2.42 2.99
C SER A 64 -6.47 2.17 3.42
N PHE A 65 -6.72 1.97 4.73
CA PHE A 65 -8.08 1.83 5.24
C PHE A 65 -8.89 3.10 4.95
N LEU A 66 -8.30 4.27 5.19
CA LEU A 66 -8.93 5.55 4.87
C LEU A 66 -9.20 5.69 3.37
N ILE A 67 -8.26 5.29 2.51
CA ILE A 67 -8.48 5.30 1.05
C ILE A 67 -9.63 4.36 0.68
N LEU A 68 -9.62 3.10 1.11
CA LEU A 68 -10.68 2.13 0.79
C LEU A 68 -12.06 2.61 1.29
N ALA A 69 -12.12 3.25 2.46
CA ALA A 69 -13.36 3.82 3.00
C ALA A 69 -13.94 4.95 2.12
N LEU A 70 -13.10 5.71 1.40
CA LEU A 70 -13.57 6.73 0.44
C LEU A 70 -14.23 6.12 -0.81
N PHE A 71 -13.87 4.88 -1.15
CA PHE A 71 -14.37 4.16 -2.33
C PHE A 71 -15.25 2.96 -1.94
N CYS A 72 -16.00 3.09 -0.85
CA CYS A 72 -16.99 2.10 -0.45
C CYS A 72 -18.40 2.64 -0.74
N VAL A 73 -19.28 1.78 -1.25
CA VAL A 73 -20.71 2.09 -1.27
C VAL A 73 -21.44 1.15 -0.31
N PRO A 74 -22.33 1.67 0.57
CA PRO A 74 -23.02 0.83 1.54
C PRO A 74 -23.89 -0.20 0.82
N SER A 75 -23.41 -1.43 0.70
CA SER A 75 -24.21 -2.58 0.29
C SER A 75 -24.58 -3.42 1.51
N THR A 76 -25.79 -3.96 1.51
CA THR A 76 -26.39 -4.70 2.63
C THR A 76 -25.85 -6.12 2.82
N LEU A 77 -24.99 -6.61 1.92
CA LEU A 77 -24.62 -8.03 1.79
C LEU A 77 -23.27 -8.41 2.42
N MET A 78 -22.37 -7.47 2.73
CA MET A 78 -21.13 -7.72 3.47
C MET A 78 -20.63 -6.42 4.11
N PRO A 79 -20.26 -6.38 5.41
CA PRO A 79 -19.68 -5.18 5.99
C PRO A 79 -18.34 -4.90 5.30
N TRP A 80 -18.31 -3.93 4.39
CA TRP A 80 -17.11 -3.48 3.67
C TRP A 80 -15.92 -3.24 4.62
N VAL A 81 -16.24 -2.86 5.87
CA VAL A 81 -15.28 -2.68 6.97
C VAL A 81 -14.45 -3.95 7.22
N GLY A 82 -15.07 -5.13 7.24
CA GLY A 82 -14.34 -6.39 7.49
C GLY A 82 -13.35 -6.71 6.37
N SER A 83 -13.77 -6.52 5.11
CA SER A 83 -12.89 -6.65 3.94
C SER A 83 -11.75 -5.62 3.96
N ALA A 84 -12.06 -4.37 4.32
CA ALA A 84 -11.04 -3.31 4.42
C ALA A 84 -10.00 -3.64 5.50
N ILE A 85 -10.44 -4.06 6.69
CA ILE A 85 -9.54 -4.48 7.77
C ILE A 85 -8.64 -5.64 7.30
N ALA A 86 -9.22 -6.67 6.68
CA ALA A 86 -8.46 -7.82 6.20
C ALA A 86 -7.38 -7.42 5.18
N LEU A 87 -7.74 -6.57 4.20
CA LEU A 87 -6.80 -6.07 3.19
C LEU A 87 -5.70 -5.20 3.81
N CYS A 88 -6.04 -4.29 4.72
CA CYS A 88 -5.08 -3.38 5.35
C CYS A 88 -4.15 -4.10 6.34
N VAL A 89 -4.63 -5.13 7.04
CA VAL A 89 -3.78 -6.02 7.83
C VAL A 89 -2.84 -6.78 6.90
N GLY A 90 -3.36 -7.36 5.81
CA GLY A 90 -2.55 -8.05 4.80
C GLY A 90 -1.45 -7.16 4.23
N GLU A 91 -1.80 -5.94 3.85
CA GLU A 91 -0.84 -4.93 3.40
C GLU A 91 0.20 -4.62 4.49
N THR A 92 -0.21 -4.40 5.73
CA THR A 92 0.73 -4.12 6.84
C THR A 92 1.76 -5.25 6.98
N LEU A 93 1.32 -6.51 6.90
CA LEU A 93 2.20 -7.68 6.96
C LEU A 93 3.15 -7.75 5.76
N ILE A 94 2.62 -7.57 4.54
CA ILE A 94 3.39 -7.62 3.29
C ILE A 94 4.40 -6.48 3.24
N HIS A 95 3.99 -5.25 3.59
CA HIS A 95 4.84 -4.06 3.62
C HIS A 95 5.99 -4.25 4.60
N PHE A 96 5.69 -4.72 5.82
CA PHE A 96 6.71 -5.06 6.82
C PHE A 96 7.71 -6.08 6.28
N ALA A 97 7.24 -7.14 5.63
CA ALA A 97 8.09 -8.19 5.09
C ALA A 97 9.01 -7.68 3.96
N ILE A 98 8.47 -6.91 3.01
CA ILE A 98 9.23 -6.31 1.91
C ILE A 98 10.34 -5.41 2.47
N ASP A 99 9.98 -4.50 3.37
CA ASP A 99 10.94 -3.59 4.00
C ASP A 99 12.03 -4.32 4.79
N TYR A 100 11.62 -5.32 5.58
CA TYR A 100 12.54 -6.14 6.37
C TYR A 100 13.56 -6.84 5.46
N VAL A 101 13.08 -7.49 4.38
CA VAL A 101 13.95 -8.20 3.43
C VAL A 101 14.89 -7.24 2.73
N LYS A 102 14.38 -6.13 2.19
CA LYS A 102 15.20 -5.08 1.54
C LYS A 102 16.32 -4.58 2.45
N MET A 103 15.98 -4.26 3.70
CA MET A 103 16.94 -3.70 4.64
C MET A 103 18.02 -4.71 5.02
N ASN A 104 17.67 -5.97 5.20
CA ASN A 104 18.66 -7.02 5.48
C ASN A 104 19.56 -7.30 4.28
N ILE A 105 19.03 -7.36 3.04
CA ILE A 105 19.86 -7.51 1.83
C ILE A 105 20.88 -6.36 1.71
N ASN A 106 20.45 -5.12 1.94
CA ASN A 106 21.36 -3.97 1.91
C ASN A 106 22.45 -4.05 2.99
N ILE A 107 22.11 -4.49 4.20
CA ILE A 107 23.06 -4.64 5.31
C ILE A 107 24.07 -5.75 5.02
N ASP A 108 23.59 -6.95 4.65
CA ASP A 108 24.41 -8.12 4.39
C ASP A 108 25.36 -7.89 3.21
N SER A 109 24.91 -7.10 2.21
CA SER A 109 25.70 -6.77 1.02
C SER A 109 26.54 -5.50 1.18
N GLY A 110 26.42 -4.77 2.30
CA GLY A 110 27.09 -3.49 2.52
C GLY A 110 26.70 -2.38 1.52
N TRP A 111 25.51 -2.48 0.91
CA TRP A 111 25.04 -1.55 -0.11
C TRP A 111 24.47 -0.28 0.52
N LYS A 112 24.96 0.86 0.05
CA LYS A 112 24.47 2.20 0.38
C LYS A 112 24.22 2.99 -0.90
N CYS A 113 23.38 4.01 -0.80
CA CYS A 113 23.00 4.85 -1.94
C CYS A 113 24.19 5.49 -2.68
N ASN A 114 25.32 5.70 -1.98
CA ASN A 114 26.54 6.31 -2.51
C ASN A 114 27.70 5.32 -2.68
N THR A 115 27.52 4.03 -2.40
CA THR A 115 28.60 3.02 -2.49
C THR A 115 28.31 1.91 -3.48
N SER A 116 27.04 1.66 -3.84
CA SER A 116 26.66 0.55 -4.71
C SER A 116 25.46 0.91 -5.59
N PRO A 117 25.52 0.68 -6.92
CA PRO A 117 24.37 0.86 -7.79
C PRO A 117 23.23 -0.10 -7.45
N TYR A 118 23.53 -1.29 -6.92
CA TYR A 118 22.52 -2.29 -6.53
C TYR A 118 21.58 -1.82 -5.42
N PHE A 119 21.97 -0.79 -4.65
CA PHE A 119 21.04 -0.11 -3.74
C PHE A 119 19.83 0.44 -4.48
N TRP A 120 20.06 1.04 -5.66
CA TRP A 120 19.02 1.65 -6.49
C TRP A 120 18.17 0.59 -7.19
N ASP A 121 18.77 -0.51 -7.64
CA ASP A 121 18.04 -1.65 -8.19
C ASP A 121 17.08 -2.23 -7.13
N LEU A 122 17.58 -2.44 -5.91
CA LEU A 122 16.78 -2.97 -4.81
C LEU A 122 15.71 -1.98 -4.34
N LEU A 123 15.99 -0.67 -4.37
CA LEU A 123 14.98 0.37 -4.15
C LEU A 123 13.87 0.27 -5.22
N GLY A 124 14.22 0.10 -6.50
CA GLY A 124 13.24 -0.08 -7.57
C GLY A 124 12.36 -1.31 -7.39
N ILE A 125 12.95 -2.45 -6.99
CA ILE A 125 12.23 -3.69 -6.68
C ILE A 125 11.29 -3.50 -5.49
N ASP A 126 11.76 -2.84 -4.44
CA ASP A 126 10.94 -2.48 -3.28
C ASP A 126 9.72 -1.65 -3.69
N GLN A 127 9.90 -0.59 -4.47
CA GLN A 127 8.77 0.20 -4.99
C GLN A 127 7.81 -0.66 -5.80
N LEU A 128 8.32 -1.52 -6.70
CA LEU A 128 7.49 -2.41 -7.53
C LEU A 128 6.63 -3.34 -6.69
N LEU A 129 7.18 -3.98 -5.66
CA LEU A 129 6.45 -4.93 -4.82
C LEU A 129 5.31 -4.26 -4.03
N HIS A 130 5.55 -3.04 -3.53
CA HIS A 130 4.49 -2.24 -2.91
C HIS A 130 3.39 -1.88 -3.91
N GLN A 131 3.75 -1.51 -5.15
CA GLN A 131 2.76 -1.22 -6.20
C GLN A 131 1.93 -2.43 -6.61
N LEU A 132 2.56 -3.60 -6.71
CA LEU A 132 1.85 -4.85 -7.00
C LEU A 132 0.86 -5.21 -5.88
N THR A 133 1.21 -4.90 -4.63
CA THR A 133 0.30 -5.07 -3.48
C THR A 133 -0.94 -4.19 -3.64
N TYR A 134 -0.80 -2.93 -4.07
CA TYR A 134 -1.94 -2.03 -4.31
C TYR A 134 -2.81 -2.45 -5.48
N LEU A 135 -2.20 -2.92 -6.58
CA LEU A 135 -2.97 -3.49 -7.70
C LEU A 135 -3.80 -4.69 -7.25
N TRP A 136 -3.22 -5.57 -6.42
CA TRP A 136 -3.95 -6.70 -5.84
C TRP A 136 -5.08 -6.24 -4.90
N MET A 137 -4.83 -5.27 -4.03
CA MET A 137 -5.86 -4.71 -3.13
C MET A 137 -7.03 -4.10 -3.91
N ILE A 138 -6.76 -3.35 -4.98
CA ILE A 138 -7.82 -2.77 -5.82
C ILE A 138 -8.62 -3.87 -6.52
N TYR A 139 -7.95 -4.90 -7.04
CA TYR A 139 -8.63 -6.05 -7.63
C TYR A 139 -9.58 -6.70 -6.61
N MET A 140 -9.10 -6.93 -5.39
CA MET A 140 -9.91 -7.49 -4.29
C MET A 140 -11.03 -6.56 -3.82
N TRP A 141 -10.91 -5.25 -4.04
CA TRP A 141 -11.91 -4.23 -3.70
C TRP A 141 -12.93 -3.97 -4.82
N SER A 142 -12.67 -4.44 -6.04
CA SER A 142 -13.46 -4.09 -7.22
C SER A 142 -14.94 -4.48 -7.13
N ASP A 143 -15.27 -5.55 -6.40
CA ASP A 143 -16.65 -5.96 -6.16
C ASP A 143 -17.40 -4.99 -5.24
N LYS A 144 -16.70 -4.24 -4.38
CA LYS A 144 -17.27 -3.21 -3.49
C LYS A 144 -17.56 -1.90 -4.21
N LEU A 145 -16.98 -1.71 -5.39
CA LEU A 145 -17.32 -0.62 -6.29
C LEU A 145 -18.63 -0.89 -7.06
N TYR A 146 -18.99 -2.16 -7.24
CA TYR A 146 -20.07 -2.60 -8.13
C TYR A 146 -21.46 -2.45 -7.53
N PHE A 147 -21.60 -2.51 -6.19
CA PHE A 147 -22.91 -2.41 -5.52
C PHE A 147 -23.42 -0.98 -5.33
N ALA A 148 -22.90 -0.05 -6.14
CA ALA A 148 -23.13 1.38 -6.00
C ALA A 148 -24.09 2.00 -7.01
N ILE A 149 -24.49 1.24 -8.03
CA ILE A 149 -25.19 1.77 -9.21
C ILE A 149 -26.23 0.77 -9.71
#